data_AF-A0A9E4IE45-F1
#
_entry.id   AF-A0A9E4IE45-F1
#
_cell.length_a   1.000
_cell.length_b   1.000
_cell.length_c   1.000
_cell.angle_alpha   90.00
_cell.angle_beta   90.00
_cell.angle_gamma   90.00
#
_symmetry.space_group_name_H-M   'P 1'
#
loop_
_entity.id
_entity.type
_entity.pdbx_description
1 polymer ?
#
loop_
_entity_poly.entity_id
_entity_poly.type
_entity_poly.pdbx_seq_one_letter_code
_entity_poly.pdbx_strand_id
1 'polypeptide(L)'
;NAQIVEIVAALESFWQYSPGVAQYSHDAQLELGLIGNGPNDTIGDFDIGRVNEVIALLAEIYGPQGLETYDPNVVATDIVTNEFIDPSIGLP
;
A
#
# COMPACT_ATOMS: atom_id res chain seq x y z
N ASN A 1 14.11 4.48 -6.27
CA ASN A 1 15.06 3.43 -5.78
C ASN A 1 16.45 3.99 -5.43
N ALA A 2 16.93 5.09 -6.04
CA ALA A 2 18.24 5.70 -5.76
C ALA A 2 18.50 6.06 -4.28
N GLN A 3 17.50 6.61 -3.58
CA GLN A 3 17.58 6.91 -2.14
C GLN A 3 17.94 5.68 -1.28
N ILE A 4 17.48 4.48 -1.66
CA ILE A 4 17.78 3.25 -0.91
C ILE A 4 19.27 2.92 -1.02
N VAL A 5 19.87 3.10 -2.22
CA VAL A 5 21.31 2.91 -2.43
C VAL A 5 22.12 3.88 -1.57
N GLU A 6 21.71 5.15 -1.53
CA GLU A 6 22.37 6.18 -0.71
C GLU A 6 22.29 5.88 0.78
N ILE A 7 21.10 5.51 1.28
CA ILE A 7 20.89 5.17 2.70
C ILE A 7 21.74 3.96 3.08
N VAL A 8 21.77 2.90 2.27
CA VAL A 8 22.57 1.70 2.58
C VAL A 8 24.06 2.01 2.62
N ALA A 9 24.54 2.87 1.72
CA ALA A 9 25.92 3.35 1.76
C ALA A 9 26.20 4.15 3.03
N ALA A 10 25.29 5.06 3.42
CA ALA A 10 25.43 5.90 4.60
C ALA A 10 25.35 5.14 5.93
N LEU A 11 24.67 3.99 5.95
CA LEU A 11 24.59 3.14 7.14
C LEU A 11 25.92 2.41 7.45
N GLU A 12 26.89 2.42 6.53
CA GLU A 12 28.22 1.79 6.69
C GLU A 12 28.17 0.35 7.22
N SER A 13 27.15 -0.40 6.82
CA SER A 13 26.92 -1.77 7.28
C SER A 13 27.69 -2.80 6.43
N PHE A 14 27.72 -4.06 6.88
CA PHE A 14 28.27 -5.16 6.06
C PHE A 14 27.42 -5.47 4.81
N TRP A 15 26.17 -4.99 4.76
CA TRP A 15 25.24 -5.24 3.67
C TRP A 15 25.46 -4.23 2.56
N GLN A 16 25.56 -4.71 1.31
CA GLN A 16 25.74 -3.87 0.13
C GLN A 16 24.50 -3.90 -0.74
N TYR A 17 24.05 -2.72 -1.18
CA TYR A 17 22.92 -2.57 -2.08
C TYR A 17 23.32 -1.67 -3.25
N SER A 18 23.62 -2.29 -4.39
CA SER A 18 24.08 -1.56 -5.57
C SER A 18 22.90 -1.03 -6.40
N PRO A 19 23.12 -0.02 -7.25
CA PRO A 19 22.11 0.43 -8.22
C PRO A 19 21.56 -0.70 -9.10
N GLY A 20 22.42 -1.65 -9.49
CA GLY A 20 22.00 -2.81 -10.31
C GLY A 20 21.04 -3.75 -9.57
N VAL A 21 21.27 -3.99 -8.28
CA VAL A 21 20.34 -4.77 -7.44
C VAL A 21 19.03 -4.01 -7.27
N ALA A 22 19.09 -2.69 -7.08
CA ALA A 22 17.91 -1.84 -6.95
C ALA A 22 17.02 -1.85 -8.21
N GLN A 23 17.65 -1.81 -9.39
CA GLN A 23 16.95 -1.89 -10.68
C GLN A 23 16.32 -3.27 -10.89
N TYR A 24 17.10 -4.34 -10.72
CA TYR A 24 16.58 -5.71 -10.87
C TYR A 24 15.42 -5.99 -9.91
N SER A 25 15.53 -5.55 -8.66
CA SER A 25 14.48 -5.73 -7.66
C SER A 25 13.18 -5.00 -8.04
N HIS A 26 13.26 -3.79 -8.59
CA HIS A 26 12.10 -3.07 -9.10
C HIS A 26 11.45 -3.82 -10.27
N ASP A 27 12.23 -4.19 -11.27
CA ASP A 27 11.73 -4.81 -12.50
C ASP A 27 11.12 -6.19 -12.23
N ALA A 28 11.77 -6.99 -11.39
CA ALA A 28 11.26 -8.31 -11.01
C ALA A 28 9.95 -8.21 -10.21
N GLN A 29 9.82 -7.22 -9.31
CA GLN A 29 8.58 -7.02 -8.55
C GLN A 29 7.42 -6.59 -9.47
N LEU A 30 7.69 -5.75 -10.48
CA LEU A 30 6.70 -5.40 -11.50
C LEU A 30 6.31 -6.61 -12.34
N GLU A 31 7.29 -7.32 -12.90
CA GLU A 31 7.07 -8.49 -13.78
C GLU A 31 6.26 -9.59 -13.08
N LEU A 32 6.54 -9.82 -11.79
CA LEU A 32 5.83 -10.81 -10.98
C LEU A 32 4.49 -10.32 -10.43
N GLY A 33 4.12 -9.05 -10.66
CA GLY A 33 2.88 -8.46 -10.15
C GLY A 33 2.86 -8.29 -8.62
N LEU A 34 4.03 -8.20 -7.99
CA LEU A 34 4.16 -7.98 -6.54
C LEU A 34 3.97 -6.50 -6.17
N ILE A 35 4.28 -5.61 -7.11
CA ILE A 35 3.97 -4.18 -7.02
C ILE A 35 3.13 -3.77 -8.23
N GLY A 36 2.23 -2.84 -8.02
CA GLY A 36 1.32 -2.33 -9.04
C GLY A 36 0.55 -1.13 -8.49
N ASN A 37 0.03 -0.31 -9.39
CA ASN A 37 -0.93 0.72 -9.00
C ASN A 37 -2.27 0.06 -8.66
N GLY A 38 -3.16 0.83 -8.02
CA GLY A 38 -4.55 0.44 -7.87
C GLY A 38 -5.32 0.55 -9.21
N PRO A 39 -6.62 0.88 -9.16
CA PRO A 39 -7.40 1.14 -10.37
C PRO A 39 -7.05 2.47 -11.08
N ASN A 40 -6.02 3.19 -10.62
CA ASN A 40 -5.57 4.48 -11.13
C ASN A 40 -4.04 4.51 -11.30
N ASP A 41 -3.49 5.67 -11.63
CA ASP A 41 -2.06 5.84 -11.90
C ASP A 41 -1.21 6.10 -10.64
N THR A 42 -1.81 6.13 -9.45
CA THR A 42 -1.11 6.40 -8.19
C THR A 42 -0.80 5.10 -7.47
N ILE A 43 0.41 5.00 -6.92
CA ILE A 43 0.78 3.84 -6.09
C ILE A 43 0.45 4.10 -4.62
N GLY A 44 -0.17 3.12 -3.97
CA GLY A 44 -0.35 3.10 -2.52
C GLY A 44 -1.51 3.95 -2.00
N ASP A 45 -2.33 4.52 -2.87
CA ASP A 45 -3.57 5.17 -2.47
C ASP A 45 -4.65 4.16 -2.08
N PHE A 46 -5.58 4.60 -1.23
CA PHE A 46 -6.76 3.82 -0.88
C PHE A 46 -7.84 3.97 -1.94
N ASP A 47 -8.26 2.83 -2.50
CA ASP A 47 -9.54 2.71 -3.17
C ASP A 47 -10.66 2.71 -2.12
N ILE A 48 -11.33 3.87 -1.96
CA ILE A 48 -12.41 4.06 -1.00
C ILE A 48 -13.58 3.10 -1.24
N GLY A 49 -13.86 2.76 -2.50
CA GLY A 49 -14.89 1.78 -2.86
C GLY A 49 -14.52 0.40 -2.32
N ARG A 50 -13.29 -0.05 -2.56
CA ARG A 50 -12.77 -1.33 -2.06
C ARG A 50 -12.75 -1.39 -0.53
N VAL A 51 -12.38 -0.31 0.15
CA VAL A 51 -12.39 -0.29 1.63
C VAL A 51 -13.82 -0.40 2.18
N ASN A 52 -14.79 0.29 1.57
CA ASN A 52 -16.20 0.13 1.95
C ASN A 52 -16.72 -1.30 1.71
N GLU A 53 -16.27 -1.97 0.64
CA GLU A 53 -16.62 -3.37 0.40
C GLU A 53 -16.06 -4.28 1.51
N VAL A 54 -14.82 -4.05 1.95
CA VAL A 54 -14.25 -4.78 3.10
C VAL A 54 -15.05 -4.54 4.38
N ILE A 55 -15.46 -3.29 4.65
CA ILE A 55 -16.31 -2.97 5.81
C ILE A 55 -17.63 -3.75 5.74
N ALA A 56 -18.28 -3.78 4.57
CA ALA A 56 -19.53 -4.50 4.37
C ALA A 56 -19.38 -6.01 4.61
N LEU A 57 -18.32 -6.62 4.08
CA LEU A 57 -18.01 -8.04 4.30
C LEU A 57 -17.79 -8.36 5.78
N LEU A 58 -17.06 -7.51 6.51
CA LEU A 58 -16.84 -7.69 7.94
C LEU A 58 -18.12 -7.51 8.74
N ALA A 59 -18.97 -6.56 8.37
CA ALA A 59 -20.28 -6.36 9.02
C ALA A 59 -21.19 -7.59 8.85
N GLU A 60 -21.19 -8.23 7.67
CA GLU A 60 -21.92 -9.49 7.44
C GLU A 60 -21.41 -10.64 8.33
N ILE A 61 -20.10 -10.71 8.55
CA ILE A 61 -19.49 -11.75 9.39
C ILE A 61 -19.74 -11.49 10.87
N TYR A 62 -19.56 -10.25 11.35
CA TYR A 62 -19.58 -9.90 12.77
C TYR A 62 -20.96 -9.54 13.30
N GLY A 63 -21.86 -9.00 12.47
CA GLY A 63 -23.23 -8.68 12.85
C GLY A 63 -23.97 -9.85 13.50
N PRO A 64 -24.00 -11.05 12.89
CA PRO A 64 -24.63 -12.24 13.47
C PRO A 64 -23.97 -12.73 14.77
N GLN A 65 -22.70 -12.40 15.00
CA GLN A 65 -21.94 -12.82 16.18
C GLN A 65 -22.17 -11.91 17.39
N GLY A 66 -22.96 -10.83 17.24
CA GLY A 66 -23.22 -9.88 18.32
C GLY A 66 -21.97 -9.12 18.75
N LEU A 67 -21.01 -8.93 17.85
CA LEU A 67 -19.83 -8.12 18.11
C LEU A 67 -20.25 -6.64 18.13
N GLU A 68 -20.46 -6.09 19.32
CA GLU A 68 -20.91 -4.70 19.53
C GLU A 68 -19.75 -3.69 19.63
N THR A 69 -18.51 -4.11 19.35
CA THR A 69 -17.32 -3.26 19.55
C THR A 69 -17.01 -2.32 18.38
N TYR A 70 -17.76 -2.38 17.28
CA TYR A 70 -17.56 -1.52 16.11
C TYR A 70 -18.80 -0.65 15.87
N ASP A 71 -18.59 0.54 15.28
CA ASP A 71 -19.69 1.38 14.83
C ASP A 71 -20.34 0.75 13.58
N PRO A 72 -21.64 0.39 13.62
CA PRO A 72 -22.32 -0.21 12.47
C PRO A 72 -22.44 0.73 11.27
N ASN A 73 -22.19 2.03 11.45
CA ASN A 73 -22.22 3.02 10.39
C ASN A 73 -20.82 3.48 9.94
N VAL A 74 -19.75 2.81 10.39
CA VAL A 74 -18.38 3.14 9.97
C VAL A 74 -18.28 3.10 8.45
N VAL A 75 -17.66 4.12 7.87
CA VAL A 75 -17.33 4.18 6.46
C VAL A 75 -15.83 4.29 6.25
N ALA A 76 -15.36 3.97 5.05
CA ALA A 76 -13.93 4.00 4.73
C ALA A 76 -13.25 5.32 5.10
N THR A 77 -13.90 6.45 4.86
CA THR A 77 -13.36 7.79 5.15
C THR A 77 -13.20 8.10 6.64
N ASP A 78 -13.76 7.28 7.53
CA ASP A 78 -13.54 7.42 8.97
C ASP A 78 -12.20 6.84 9.42
N ILE A 79 -11.63 5.92 8.63
CA ILE A 79 -10.47 5.09 9.03
C ILE A 79 -9.29 5.15 8.06
N VAL A 80 -9.49 5.61 6.83
CA VAL A 80 -8.43 5.81 5.84
C VAL A 80 -8.50 7.20 5.19
N THR A 81 -7.34 7.69 4.76
CA THR A 81 -7.21 8.97 4.06
C THR A 81 -6.10 8.89 3.01
N ASN A 82 -6.26 9.64 1.92
CA ASN A 82 -5.25 9.82 0.89
C ASN A 82 -4.55 11.19 1.00
N GLU A 83 -4.74 11.94 2.09
CA GLU A 83 -4.19 13.31 2.23
C GLU A 83 -2.65 13.36 2.20
N PHE A 84 -2.00 12.25 2.55
CA PHE A 84 -0.54 12.14 2.58
C PHE A 84 0.03 11.43 1.34
N ILE A 85 -0.82 11.04 0.39
CA ILE A 85 -0.39 10.39 -0.85
C ILE A 85 0.01 11.47 -1.86
N ASP A 86 1.17 11.29 -2.49
CA ASP A 86 1.58 12.10 -3.63
C ASP A 86 1.02 11.48 -4.93
N PRO A 87 0.02 12.09 -5.57
CA PRO A 87 -0.62 11.52 -6.75
C PRO A 87 0.27 11.52 -7.99
N SER A 88 1.43 12.20 -7.95
CA SER A 88 2.40 12.19 -9.03
C SER A 88 3.28 10.93 -9.04
N ILE A 89 3.23 10.12 -7.98
CA ILE A 89 4.02 8.89 -7.85
C ILE A 89 3.18 7.69 -8.30
N GLY A 90 3.63 7.05 -9.37
CA GLY A 90 2.98 5.89 -9.99
C GLY A 90 4.01 4.94 -10.61
N LEU A 91 3.57 3.70 -10.85
CA LEU A 91 4.31 2.71 -11.63
C LEU A 91 3.95 2.82 -13.13
N PRO A 92 4.84 2.36 -14.04
CA PRO A 92 4.64 2.43 -15.50
C PRO A 92 3.44 1.64 -16.01
#